data_AF-A0A3C2A1W3-F1
#
_entry.id   AF-A0A3C2A1W3-F1
#
_cell.length_a   1.000
_cell.length_b   1.000
_cell.length_c   1.000
_cell.angle_alpha   90.00
_cell.angle_beta   90.00
_cell.angle_gamma   90.00
#
_symmetry.space_group_name_H-M   'P 1'
#
loop_
_entity.id
_entity.type
_entity.pdbx_description
1 polymer ?
#
loop_
_entity_poly.entity_id
_entity_poly.type
_entity_poly.pdbx_seq_one_letter_code
_entity_poly.pdbx_strand_id
1 'polypeptide(L)'
;MESHPIMNNRLLHYLGHGDIVAKGDVARFDGNGVIFEDGSREDLDIVIAATGYKRMFPFLAEDLIDGTAPGKEIDLHLEIFSKRFHNLFFVGGIEVSSAVFGLFSLQGEVIAAYLQAQQQGKPAYRKFLTQKLTQETALRGKKNYVDSLRHQRYVDKQLYLKALHQQLNTFAA
;
A
#
# COMPACT_ATOMS: atom_id res chain seq x y z
N MET A 1 -17.17 -7.15 -2.67
CA MET A 1 -15.75 -6.74 -2.59
C MET A 1 -15.70 -5.48 -1.73
N GLU A 2 -14.67 -5.33 -0.91
CA GLU A 2 -14.49 -4.19 -0.01
C GLU A 2 -13.53 -3.15 -0.62
N SER A 3 -13.73 -1.88 -0.30
CA SER A 3 -12.76 -0.81 -0.55
C SER A 3 -12.41 -0.14 0.77
N HIS A 4 -11.31 0.62 0.81
CA HIS A 4 -11.02 1.45 1.98
C HIS A 4 -12.20 2.37 2.30
N PRO A 5 -12.63 2.44 3.58
CA PRO A 5 -13.81 3.22 3.94
C PRO A 5 -13.56 4.71 3.69
N ILE A 6 -14.57 5.37 3.13
CA ILE A 6 -14.59 6.83 3.03
C ILE A 6 -14.97 7.38 4.40
N MET A 7 -14.03 8.06 5.05
CA MET A 7 -14.26 8.75 6.31
C MET A 7 -14.63 10.21 6.01
N ASN A 8 -15.92 10.49 5.84
CA ASN A 8 -16.42 11.84 5.61
C ASN A 8 -17.78 12.04 6.30
N ASN A 9 -17.86 12.99 7.23
CA ASN A 9 -19.08 13.29 7.99
C ASN A 9 -20.01 14.32 7.31
N ARG A 10 -19.59 14.95 6.21
CA ARG A 10 -20.38 15.95 5.48
C ARG A 10 -20.95 15.44 4.16
N LEU A 11 -20.38 14.39 3.58
CA LEU A 11 -20.80 13.86 2.28
C LEU A 11 -22.30 13.51 2.27
N LEU A 12 -22.77 12.77 3.28
CA LEU A 12 -24.20 12.42 3.39
C LEU A 12 -25.11 13.64 3.59
N HIS A 13 -24.63 14.65 4.33
CA HIS A 13 -25.37 15.89 4.53
C HIS A 13 -25.58 16.60 3.20
N TYR A 14 -24.53 16.78 2.39
CA TYR A 14 -24.61 17.47 1.11
C TYR A 14 -25.36 16.67 0.02
N LEU A 15 -25.25 15.34 0.02
CA LEU A 15 -26.07 14.48 -0.82
C LEU A 15 -27.57 14.68 -0.52
N GLY A 16 -27.94 14.76 0.77
CA GLY A 16 -29.33 14.93 1.19
C GLY A 16 -29.94 16.29 0.84
N HIS A 17 -29.11 17.33 0.71
CA HIS A 17 -29.57 18.69 0.35
C HIS A 17 -29.50 18.97 -1.16
N GLY A 18 -28.91 18.07 -1.94
CA GLY A 18 -28.75 18.22 -3.40
C GLY A 18 -27.53 19.04 -3.83
N ASP A 19 -26.67 19.46 -2.89
CA ASP A 19 -25.42 20.17 -3.19
C ASP A 19 -24.39 19.25 -3.85
N ILE A 20 -24.50 17.93 -3.62
CA ILE A 20 -23.73 16.89 -4.30
C ILE A 20 -24.70 15.91 -4.94
N VAL A 21 -24.46 15.58 -6.21
CA VAL A 21 -25.20 14.54 -6.93
C VAL A 21 -24.24 13.40 -7.25
N ALA A 22 -24.58 12.18 -6.83
CA ALA A 22 -23.83 10.99 -7.20
C ALA A 22 -24.14 10.61 -8.66
N LYS A 23 -23.08 10.41 -9.46
CA LYS A 23 -23.16 9.94 -10.85
C LYS A 23 -22.30 8.69 -11.01
N GLY A 24 -22.61 7.89 -12.02
CA GLY A 24 -21.80 6.74 -12.43
C GLY A 24 -20.50 7.17 -13.11
N ASP A 25 -19.81 6.20 -13.72
CA ASP A 25 -18.55 6.45 -14.42
C ASP A 25 -18.74 7.35 -15.65
N VAL A 26 -17.66 8.04 -16.01
CA VAL A 26 -17.60 8.93 -17.17
C VAL A 26 -17.31 8.10 -18.42
N ALA A 27 -18.19 8.19 -19.42
CA ALA A 27 -17.98 7.55 -20.71
C ALA A 27 -17.06 8.39 -21.62
N ARG A 28 -17.29 9.71 -21.71
CA ARG A 28 -16.41 10.65 -22.45
C ARG A 28 -16.68 12.12 -22.08
N PHE A 29 -15.70 12.97 -22.37
CA PHE A 29 -15.90 14.42 -22.42
C PHE A 29 -16.54 14.84 -23.74
N ASP A 30 -17.43 15.83 -23.69
CA ASP A 30 -18.23 16.32 -24.82
C ASP A 30 -18.29 17.85 -24.82
N GLY A 31 -17.27 18.49 -25.39
CA GLY A 31 -17.15 19.95 -25.44
C GLY A 31 -17.04 20.56 -24.04
N ASN A 32 -18.08 21.27 -23.62
CA ASN A 32 -18.23 21.89 -22.29
C ASN A 32 -18.95 20.98 -21.27
N GLY A 33 -19.19 19.71 -21.62
CA GLY A 33 -19.90 18.78 -20.77
C GLY A 33 -19.25 17.40 -20.69
N VAL A 34 -19.91 16.52 -19.95
CA VAL A 34 -19.50 15.13 -19.71
C VAL A 34 -20.69 14.22 -19.99
N ILE A 35 -20.44 13.11 -20.68
CA ILE A 35 -21.41 12.05 -20.88
C ILE A 35 -21.03 10.85 -20.00
N PHE A 36 -21.98 10.42 -19.19
CA PHE A 36 -21.83 9.31 -18.25
C PHE A 36 -22.23 7.98 -18.91
N GLU A 37 -21.83 6.86 -18.31
CA GLU A 37 -22.14 5.51 -18.84
C GLU A 37 -23.64 5.19 -18.90
N ASP A 38 -24.47 5.87 -18.10
CA ASP A 38 -25.93 5.76 -18.17
C ASP A 38 -26.56 6.54 -19.33
N GLY A 39 -25.73 7.24 -20.12
CA GLY A 39 -26.14 8.07 -21.26
C GLY A 39 -26.53 9.50 -20.90
N SER A 40 -26.57 9.87 -19.62
CA SER A 40 -26.85 11.25 -19.19
C SER A 40 -25.69 12.19 -19.57
N ARG A 41 -26.03 13.46 -19.81
CA ARG A 41 -25.07 14.53 -20.12
C ARG A 41 -25.24 15.67 -19.12
N GLU A 42 -24.12 16.18 -18.60
CA GLU A 42 -24.10 17.36 -17.73
C GLU A 42 -23.09 18.38 -18.28
N ASP A 43 -23.44 19.67 -18.23
CA ASP A 43 -22.49 20.75 -18.48
C ASP A 43 -21.66 20.99 -17.20
N LEU A 44 -20.33 20.98 -17.31
CA LEU A 44 -19.43 21.07 -16.16
C LEU A 44 -18.26 22.01 -16.49
N ASP A 45 -18.05 23.02 -15.63
CA ASP A 45 -16.95 23.97 -15.79
C ASP A 45 -15.60 23.42 -15.34
N ILE A 46 -15.61 22.55 -14.32
CA ILE A 46 -14.41 22.05 -13.65
C ILE A 46 -14.50 20.54 -13.43
N VAL A 47 -13.42 19.85 -13.79
CA VAL A 47 -13.25 18.42 -13.54
C VAL A 47 -12.05 18.22 -12.61
N ILE A 48 -12.29 17.59 -11.46
CA ILE A 48 -11.25 17.27 -10.49
C ILE A 48 -11.00 15.76 -10.53
N ALA A 49 -9.83 15.36 -11.04
CA ALA A 49 -9.42 13.96 -11.08
C ALA A 49 -8.88 13.50 -9.71
N ALA A 50 -9.78 13.07 -8.82
CA ALA A 50 -9.42 12.47 -7.53
C ALA A 50 -9.07 10.96 -7.64
N THR A 51 -8.36 10.56 -8.70
CA THR A 51 -8.12 9.15 -9.09
C THR A 51 -6.97 8.46 -8.35
N GLY A 52 -6.40 9.12 -7.34
CA GLY A 52 -5.32 8.59 -6.51
C GLY A 52 -3.91 8.89 -7.05
N TYR A 53 -2.93 8.11 -6.60
CA TYR A 53 -1.50 8.34 -6.89
C TYR A 53 -0.81 7.06 -7.34
N LYS A 54 0.23 7.21 -8.15
CA LYS A 54 1.19 6.14 -8.47
C LYS A 54 2.45 6.33 -7.64
N ARG A 55 2.99 5.23 -7.10
CA ARG A 55 4.28 5.24 -6.42
C ARG A 55 5.40 5.06 -7.44
N MET A 56 6.49 5.80 -7.25
CA MET A 56 7.68 5.74 -8.08
C MET A 56 8.91 6.00 -7.21
N PHE A 57 10.03 5.38 -7.57
CA PHE A 57 11.32 5.57 -6.89
C PHE A 57 12.37 6.00 -7.91
N PRO A 58 12.34 7.26 -8.41
CA PRO A 58 13.18 7.71 -9.53
C PRO A 58 14.68 7.73 -9.22
N PHE A 59 15.04 7.57 -7.94
CA PHE A 59 16.41 7.44 -7.47
C PHE A 59 16.93 5.99 -7.47
N LEU A 60 16.07 5.01 -7.77
CA LEU A 60 16.42 3.60 -7.92
C LEU A 60 16.40 3.26 -9.40
N ALA A 61 17.51 2.69 -9.91
CA ALA A 61 17.58 2.29 -11.31
C ALA A 61 16.69 1.05 -11.57
N GLU A 62 15.93 1.07 -12.66
CA GLU A 62 14.94 0.02 -12.98
C GLU A 62 15.58 -1.35 -13.21
N ASP A 63 16.82 -1.40 -13.70
CA ASP A 63 17.61 -2.61 -13.90
C ASP A 63 18.10 -3.25 -12.58
N LEU A 64 18.23 -2.44 -11.53
CA LEU A 64 18.60 -2.89 -10.21
C LEU A 64 17.40 -3.48 -9.46
N ILE A 65 16.22 -2.87 -9.56
CA ILE A 65 15.04 -3.28 -8.80
C ILE A 65 13.80 -3.26 -9.70
N ASP A 66 13.31 -4.46 -10.01
CA ASP A 66 12.02 -4.65 -10.63
C ASP A 66 10.92 -4.02 -9.75
N GLY A 67 9.96 -3.34 -10.37
CA GLY A 67 8.86 -2.72 -9.62
C GLY A 67 9.01 -1.23 -9.31
N THR A 68 10.06 -0.58 -9.81
CA THR A 68 10.34 0.85 -9.57
C THR A 68 9.59 1.79 -10.53
N ALA A 69 9.16 1.28 -11.68
CA ALA A 69 8.36 1.98 -12.68
C ALA A 69 6.89 2.17 -12.23
N PRO A 70 6.17 3.19 -12.75
CA PRO A 70 4.77 3.45 -12.38
C PRO A 70 3.87 2.23 -12.62
N GLY A 71 3.18 1.78 -11.57
CA GLY A 71 2.24 0.66 -11.65
C GLY A 71 2.90 -0.72 -11.66
N LYS A 72 4.24 -0.79 -11.54
CA LYS A 72 4.94 -2.01 -11.15
C LYS A 72 5.20 -1.98 -9.64
N GLU A 73 5.44 -3.15 -9.06
CA GLU A 73 5.51 -3.32 -7.61
C GLU A 73 6.80 -4.03 -7.22
N ILE A 74 7.51 -3.50 -6.22
CA ILE A 74 8.77 -4.05 -5.73
C ILE A 74 8.49 -5.28 -4.87
N ASP A 75 9.11 -6.42 -5.15
CA ASP A 75 8.90 -7.60 -4.31
C ASP A 75 9.60 -7.44 -2.95
N LEU A 76 8.78 -7.34 -1.90
CA LEU A 76 9.21 -7.05 -0.53
C LEU A 76 8.74 -8.14 0.42
N HIS A 77 9.66 -8.72 1.18
CA HIS A 77 9.32 -9.55 2.31
C HIS A 77 8.90 -8.66 3.49
N LEU A 78 7.77 -9.00 4.13
CA LEU A 78 7.13 -8.20 5.19
C LEU A 78 6.84 -6.74 4.80
N GLU A 79 6.73 -6.41 3.52
CA GLU A 79 6.56 -5.03 3.05
C GLU A 79 7.67 -4.07 3.50
N ILE A 80 8.85 -4.62 3.82
CA ILE A 80 10.02 -3.88 4.30
C ILE A 80 11.27 -4.27 3.51
N PHE A 81 11.55 -5.57 3.44
CA PHE A 81 12.86 -6.06 3.03
C PHE A 81 12.88 -6.40 1.56
N SER A 82 13.82 -5.81 0.81
CA SER A 82 14.09 -6.29 -0.55
C SER A 82 14.44 -7.78 -0.52
N LYS A 83 13.76 -8.58 -1.36
CA LYS A 83 14.14 -9.99 -1.51
C LYS A 83 15.54 -10.11 -2.13
N ARG A 84 15.85 -9.28 -3.14
CA ARG A 84 17.12 -9.30 -3.89
C ARG A 84 18.30 -8.73 -3.11
N PHE A 85 18.14 -7.58 -2.44
CA PHE A 85 19.26 -6.90 -1.78
C PHE A 85 19.20 -7.05 -0.27
N HIS A 86 20.35 -7.30 0.36
CA HIS A 86 20.41 -7.52 1.81
C HIS A 86 20.21 -6.24 2.62
N ASN A 87 20.68 -5.09 2.12
CA ASN A 87 20.70 -3.84 2.89
C ASN A 87 19.86 -2.74 2.22
N LEU A 88 18.77 -3.15 1.56
CA LEU A 88 17.77 -2.24 1.00
C LEU A 88 16.43 -2.51 1.68
N PHE A 89 15.87 -1.45 2.25
CA PHE A 89 14.65 -1.49 3.03
C PHE A 89 13.70 -0.38 2.59
N PHE A 90 12.41 -0.65 2.71
CA PHE A 90 11.34 0.27 2.44
C PHE A 90 10.54 0.45 3.73
N VAL A 91 10.14 1.69 4.01
CA VAL A 91 9.31 2.03 5.17
C VAL A 91 8.11 2.80 4.64
N GLY A 92 6.92 2.47 5.13
CA GLY A 92 5.69 3.17 4.77
C GLY A 92 4.99 2.71 3.50
N GLY A 93 5.48 1.65 2.85
CA GLY A 93 4.91 1.11 1.61
C GLY A 93 3.59 0.33 1.75
N ILE A 94 2.94 0.39 2.91
CA ILE A 94 1.73 -0.40 3.23
C ILE A 94 0.48 0.46 3.23
N GLU A 95 -0.66 -0.17 2.94
CA GLU A 95 -1.98 0.39 3.22
C GLU A 95 -2.66 -0.41 4.34
N VAL A 96 -3.33 0.27 5.26
CA VAL A 96 -4.05 -0.37 6.37
C VAL A 96 -5.25 0.49 6.75
N SER A 97 -6.32 -0.14 7.22
CA SER A 97 -7.53 0.56 7.67
C SER A 97 -7.40 1.15 9.09
N SER A 98 -6.22 1.63 9.47
CA SER A 98 -5.91 2.15 10.81
C SER A 98 -4.76 3.17 10.76
N ALA A 99 -4.41 3.76 11.91
CA ALA A 99 -3.28 4.67 12.03
C ALA A 99 -1.97 3.95 11.63
N VAL A 100 -1.21 4.60 10.73
CA VAL A 100 -0.02 4.01 10.10
C VAL A 100 1.28 4.27 10.85
N PHE A 101 1.38 5.39 11.57
CA PHE A 101 2.66 5.85 12.14
C PHE A 101 3.29 4.86 13.14
N GLY A 102 2.48 4.20 13.97
CA GLY A 102 2.96 3.17 14.88
C GLY A 102 3.54 1.95 14.16
N LEU A 103 2.97 1.58 13.00
CA LEU A 103 3.51 0.51 12.17
C LEU A 103 4.84 0.92 11.54
N PHE A 104 4.97 2.17 11.08
CA PHE A 104 6.20 2.66 10.47
C PHE A 104 7.35 2.73 11.50
N SER A 105 7.05 3.13 12.73
CA SER A 105 8.01 3.05 13.85
C SER A 105 8.49 1.62 14.05
N LEU A 106 7.56 0.66 14.11
CA LEU A 106 7.91 -0.75 14.30
C LEU A 106 8.68 -1.33 13.11
N GLN A 107 8.39 -0.91 11.87
CA GLN A 107 9.22 -1.26 10.70
C GLN A 107 10.67 -0.80 10.93
N GLY A 108 10.88 0.42 11.41
CA GLY A 108 12.20 0.95 11.76
C GLY A 108 12.91 0.14 12.84
N GLU A 109 12.20 -0.25 13.91
CA GLU A 109 12.75 -1.10 14.97
C GLU A 109 13.19 -2.47 14.46
N VAL A 110 12.38 -3.11 13.60
CA VAL A 110 12.73 -4.41 13.00
C VAL A 110 13.95 -4.27 12.07
N ILE A 111 14.08 -3.18 11.31
CA ILE A 111 15.27 -2.89 10.49
C ILE A 111 16.51 -2.69 11.39
N ALA A 112 16.39 -1.95 12.49
CA ALA A 112 17.51 -1.76 13.41
C ALA A 112 17.97 -3.09 14.02
N ALA A 113 17.04 -3.95 14.46
CA ALA A 113 17.35 -5.27 14.97
C ALA A 113 17.99 -6.19 13.89
N TYR A 114 17.52 -6.11 12.65
CA TYR A 114 18.13 -6.81 11.51
C TYR A 114 19.60 -6.41 11.33
N LEU A 115 19.91 -5.11 11.33
CA LEU A 115 21.26 -4.60 11.16
C LEU A 115 22.19 -4.98 12.31
N GLN A 116 21.69 -4.96 13.56
CA GLN A 116 22.45 -5.44 14.72
C GLN A 116 22.74 -6.94 14.61
N ALA A 117 21.74 -7.75 14.26
CA ALA A 117 21.91 -9.20 14.08
C ALA A 117 22.90 -9.52 12.95
N GLN A 118 22.88 -8.73 11.87
CA GLN A 118 23.86 -8.80 10.78
C GLN A 118 25.27 -8.51 11.28
N GLN A 119 25.46 -7.38 11.98
CA GLN A 119 26.77 -6.95 12.49
C GLN A 119 27.38 -7.96 13.46
N GLN A 120 26.54 -8.58 14.30
CA GLN A 120 26.94 -9.59 15.28
C GLN A 120 27.09 -11.00 14.66
N GLY A 121 26.75 -11.18 13.38
CA GLY A 121 26.83 -12.47 12.71
C GLY A 121 25.87 -13.52 13.27
N LYS A 122 24.72 -13.10 13.83
CA LYS A 122 23.75 -14.00 14.48
C LYS A 122 23.22 -15.06 13.51
N PRO A 123 23.01 -16.33 13.95
CA PRO A 123 22.37 -17.35 13.13
C PRO A 123 20.97 -16.95 12.63
N ALA A 124 20.22 -16.18 13.43
CA ALA A 124 18.91 -15.67 13.08
C ALA A 124 18.93 -14.81 11.80
N TYR A 125 19.95 -13.97 11.62
CA TYR A 125 20.13 -13.17 10.41
C TYR A 125 20.31 -14.05 9.16
N ARG A 126 21.17 -15.08 9.24
CA ARG A 126 21.40 -16.00 8.12
C ARG A 126 20.13 -16.76 7.74
N LYS A 127 19.37 -17.23 8.74
CA LYS A 127 18.09 -17.91 8.53
C LYS A 127 17.09 -16.97 7.84
N PHE A 128 17.03 -15.72 8.28
CA PHE A 128 16.14 -14.73 7.69
C PHE A 128 16.45 -14.44 6.21
N LEU A 129 17.73 -14.40 5.81
CA LEU A 129 18.10 -14.22 4.40
C LEU A 129 17.53 -15.31 3.50
N THR A 130 17.48 -16.56 3.98
CA THR A 130 16.84 -17.65 3.23
C THR A 130 15.32 -17.52 3.25
N GLN A 131 14.73 -17.19 4.40
CA GLN A 131 13.28 -17.04 4.56
C GLN A 131 12.71 -15.95 3.66
N LYS A 132 13.35 -14.78 3.59
CA LYS A 132 12.82 -13.66 2.80
C LYS A 132 12.71 -13.96 1.30
N LEU A 133 13.50 -14.91 0.79
CA LEU A 133 13.50 -15.31 -0.62
C LEU A 133 12.35 -16.27 -0.95
N THR A 134 12.01 -17.15 -0.04
CA THR A 134 11.11 -18.29 -0.31
C THR A 134 9.75 -18.17 0.36
N GLN A 135 9.65 -17.40 1.45
CA GLN A 135 8.45 -17.31 2.24
C GLN A 135 7.60 -16.10 1.83
N GLU A 136 6.43 -16.41 1.25
CA GLU A 136 5.34 -15.45 1.17
C GLU A 136 4.72 -15.27 2.56
N THR A 137 4.57 -14.02 2.99
CA THR A 137 3.86 -13.72 4.24
C THR A 137 2.46 -13.24 3.88
N ALA A 138 1.45 -14.04 4.23
CA ALA A 138 0.05 -13.70 3.99
C ALA A 138 -0.39 -12.57 4.94
N LEU A 139 -0.09 -11.34 4.58
CA LEU A 139 -0.37 -10.15 5.40
C LEU A 139 -1.76 -9.55 5.16
N ARG A 140 -2.41 -9.88 4.04
CA ARG A 140 -3.70 -9.29 3.63
C ARG A 140 -4.91 -9.77 4.45
N GLY A 141 -4.77 -10.91 5.14
CA GLY A 141 -5.87 -11.57 5.85
C GLY A 141 -6.93 -12.16 4.90
N LYS A 142 -8.16 -12.33 5.39
CA LYS A 142 -9.28 -12.94 4.64
C LYS A 142 -10.17 -11.93 3.90
N LYS A 143 -9.81 -10.65 3.89
CA LYS A 143 -10.65 -9.60 3.31
C LYS A 143 -10.58 -9.62 1.78
N ASN A 144 -11.75 -9.60 1.15
CA ASN A 144 -11.89 -9.58 -0.31
C ASN A 144 -11.98 -8.14 -0.82
N TYR A 145 -10.82 -7.47 -0.94
CA TYR A 145 -10.74 -6.13 -1.50
C TYR A 145 -11.00 -6.10 -3.01
N VAL A 146 -11.48 -4.96 -3.51
CA VAL A 146 -11.58 -4.68 -4.95
C VAL A 146 -10.20 -4.84 -5.59
N ASP A 147 -10.15 -5.60 -6.69
CA ASP A 147 -8.92 -5.78 -7.47
C ASP A 147 -8.57 -4.48 -8.19
N SER A 148 -7.66 -3.72 -7.59
CA SER A 148 -7.24 -2.40 -8.07
C SER A 148 -5.83 -2.13 -7.55
N LEU A 149 -5.08 -1.30 -8.28
CA LEU A 149 -3.71 -0.91 -7.90
C LEU A 149 -3.63 -0.37 -6.46
N ARG A 150 -4.66 0.36 -6.01
CA ARG A 150 -4.75 0.90 -4.65
C ARG A 150 -4.66 -0.21 -3.58
N HIS A 151 -5.39 -1.31 -3.75
CA HIS A 151 -5.50 -2.33 -2.71
C HIS A 151 -4.38 -3.40 -2.74
N GLN A 152 -3.34 -3.22 -3.56
CA GLN A 152 -2.27 -4.21 -3.73
C GLN A 152 -1.40 -4.40 -2.49
N ARG A 153 -1.17 -3.34 -1.70
CA ARG A 153 -0.36 -3.40 -0.46
C ARG A 153 -1.17 -3.31 0.82
N TYR A 154 -2.44 -3.69 0.74
CA TYR A 154 -3.24 -3.79 1.93
C TYR A 154 -2.68 -4.87 2.87
N VAL A 155 -2.46 -4.49 4.12
CA VAL A 155 -2.14 -5.42 5.20
C VAL A 155 -3.23 -5.37 6.27
N ASP A 156 -3.58 -6.53 6.80
CA ASP A 156 -4.34 -6.62 8.04
C ASP A 156 -3.43 -6.19 9.21
N LYS A 157 -3.90 -5.20 9.98
CA LYS A 157 -3.14 -4.62 11.09
C LYS A 157 -2.67 -5.68 12.09
N GLN A 158 -3.52 -6.61 12.49
CA GLN A 158 -3.20 -7.56 13.56
C GLN A 158 -2.20 -8.59 13.06
N LEU A 159 -2.40 -9.10 11.84
CA LEU A 159 -1.44 -10.02 11.21
C LEU A 159 -0.08 -9.35 11.02
N TYR A 160 -0.07 -8.09 10.59
CA TYR A 160 1.17 -7.37 10.36
C TYR A 160 1.92 -7.09 11.67
N LEU A 161 1.24 -6.59 12.71
CA LEU A 161 1.84 -6.41 14.04
C LEU A 161 2.42 -7.71 14.59
N LYS A 162 1.68 -8.82 14.46
CA LYS A 162 2.14 -10.14 14.91
C LYS A 162 3.41 -10.56 14.16
N ALA A 163 3.44 -10.38 12.84
CA ALA A 163 4.60 -10.71 12.02
C ALA A 163 5.83 -9.86 12.39
N LEU A 164 5.66 -8.55 12.56
CA LEU A 164 6.76 -7.64 12.94
C LEU A 164 7.31 -7.94 14.33
N HIS A 165 6.46 -8.15 15.35
CA HIS A 165 6.93 -8.52 16.69
C HIS A 165 7.62 -9.89 16.71
N GLN A 166 7.09 -10.86 15.97
CA GLN A 166 7.76 -12.17 15.84
C GLN A 166 9.16 -12.02 15.23
N GLN A 167 9.29 -11.18 14.20
CA GLN A 167 10.58 -10.94 13.56
C GLN A 167 11.55 -10.18 14.47
N LEU A 168 11.06 -9.17 15.20
CA LEU A 168 11.85 -8.42 16.18
C LEU A 168 12.43 -9.36 17.25
N ASN A 169 11.58 -10.22 17.84
CA ASN A 169 12.00 -11.21 18.83
C ASN A 169 13.02 -12.22 18.26
N THR A 170 12.86 -12.60 16.98
CA THR A 170 13.78 -13.53 16.31
C THR A 170 15.18 -12.94 16.14
N PHE A 171 15.30 -11.64 15.87
CA PHE A 171 16.60 -10.96 15.80
C PHE A 171 17.19 -10.64 17.18
N ALA A 172 16.35 -10.46 18.19
CA ALA A 172 16.78 -10.21 19.56
C ALA A 172 17.39 -11.47 20.22
N ALA A 173 16.87 -12.65 19.91
CA ALA A 173 17.43 -13.95 20.33
C ALA A 173 18.85 -14.19 19.77
#